data_AF-A0A2V0P6F9-F1
#
_entry.id   AF-A0A2V0P6F9-F1
#
_cell.length_a   1.000
_cell.length_b   1.000
_cell.length_c   1.000
_cell.angle_alpha   90.00
_cell.angle_beta   90.00
_cell.angle_gamma   90.00
#
_symmetry.space_group_name_H-M   'P 1'
#
loop_
_entity.id
_entity.type
_entity.pdbx_description
1 polymer ?
#
loop_
_entity_poly.entity_id
_entity_poly.type
_entity_poly.pdbx_seq_one_letter_code
_entity_poly.pdbx_strand_id
1 'polypeptide(L)'
;MSNYSSPATGAGGVGLSGNLAPRFSARMLAIATGFSVVALWADRKLLHGTPASFSPEFQAAAERIGPVAERTSAPPVFLNPIRRRIPGHLRGPDDVADV
;
A
#
# COMPACT_ATOMS: atom_id res chain seq x y z
N MET A 1 3.56 49.05 37.21
CA MET A 1 3.10 47.94 36.36
C MET A 1 3.78 48.11 35.01
N SER A 2 4.86 47.38 34.79
CA SER A 2 5.76 47.53 33.65
C SER A 2 5.83 46.18 32.95
N ASN A 3 5.10 46.02 31.85
CA ASN A 3 5.19 44.80 31.05
C ASN A 3 6.37 44.96 30.08
N TYR A 4 7.52 44.44 30.51
CA TYR A 4 8.61 44.06 29.62
C TYR A 4 8.19 42.78 28.87
N SER A 5 8.20 42.83 27.54
CA SER A 5 8.38 41.63 26.71
C SER A 5 9.27 42.03 25.54
N SER A 6 10.52 41.60 25.59
CA SER A 6 11.35 41.40 24.41
C SER A 6 11.75 39.93 24.47
N PRO A 7 11.68 39.20 23.35
CA PRO A 7 12.87 39.15 22.54
C PRO A 7 12.60 39.04 21.02
N ALA A 8 13.54 39.61 20.27
CA ALA A 8 14.04 39.08 19.00
C ALA A 8 13.02 38.63 17.93
N THR A 9 12.61 39.56 17.06
CA THR A 9 12.27 39.21 15.66
C THR A 9 12.83 40.24 14.69
N GLY A 10 14.10 40.60 14.89
CA GLY A 10 14.93 41.27 13.90
C GLY A 10 15.75 40.24 13.13
N ALA A 11 15.08 39.39 12.36
CA ALA A 11 15.72 38.55 11.35
C ALA A 11 14.81 38.58 10.12
N GLY A 12 15.30 39.22 9.07
CA GLY A 12 14.60 39.33 7.79
C GLY A 12 14.22 37.96 7.26
N GLY A 13 12.94 37.63 7.35
CA GLY A 13 12.31 36.58 6.58
C GLY A 13 11.74 37.23 5.32
N VAL A 14 12.39 36.98 4.20
CA VAL A 14 11.91 37.32 2.85
C VAL A 14 10.44 36.94 2.76
N GLY A 15 9.58 37.90 2.43
CA GLY A 15 8.15 37.65 2.25
C GLY A 15 7.93 36.64 1.13
N LEU A 16 7.72 35.37 1.47
CA LEU A 16 6.94 34.49 0.61
C LEU A 16 5.49 34.90 0.82
N SER A 17 5.04 35.83 -0.03
CA SER A 17 3.62 36.07 -0.25
C SER A 17 2.91 34.72 -0.38
N GLY A 18 2.01 34.45 0.56
CA GLY A 18 1.07 33.36 0.44
C GLY A 18 0.32 33.46 -0.89
N ASN A 19 -0.05 32.29 -1.43
CA ASN A 19 -0.77 32.04 -2.69
C ASN A 19 0.07 31.57 -3.89
N LEU A 20 0.85 30.50 -3.71
CA LEU A 20 1.17 29.61 -4.84
C LEU A 20 0.58 28.20 -4.66
N ALA A 21 -0.62 28.11 -4.08
CA ALA A 21 -1.44 26.91 -4.23
C ALA A 21 -2.24 27.05 -5.52
N PRO A 22 -2.02 26.23 -6.56
CA PRO A 22 -2.86 26.29 -7.76
C PRO A 22 -4.30 25.97 -7.35
N ARG A 23 -5.19 26.96 -7.45
CA ARG A 23 -6.62 26.81 -7.15
C ARG A 23 -7.29 26.13 -8.33
N PHE A 24 -7.05 24.84 -8.49
CA PHE A 24 -7.78 24.05 -9.49
C PHE A 24 -9.26 24.00 -9.08
N SER A 25 -10.16 24.32 -10.01
CA SER A 25 -11.58 24.14 -9.76
C SER A 25 -11.87 22.64 -9.58
N ALA A 26 -12.83 22.31 -8.71
CA ALA A 26 -13.26 20.91 -8.50
C ALA A 26 -13.65 20.22 -9.83
N ARG A 27 -14.15 20.99 -10.80
CA ARG A 27 -14.48 20.52 -12.14
C ARG A 27 -13.25 20.16 -12.96
N MET A 28 -12.18 20.97 -12.90
CA MET A 28 -10.91 20.63 -13.55
C MET A 28 -10.27 19.40 -12.92
N LEU A 29 -10.31 19.27 -11.59
CA LEU A 29 -9.79 18.08 -10.91
C LEU A 29 -10.55 16.81 -11.32
N ALA A 30 -11.88 16.88 -11.40
CA ALA A 30 -12.70 15.76 -11.84
C ALA A 30 -12.40 15.34 -13.29
N ILE A 31 -12.24 16.32 -14.20
CA ILE A 31 -11.88 16.06 -15.59
C ILE A 31 -10.50 15.40 -15.68
N ALA A 32 -9.50 15.97 -15.00
CA ALA A 32 -8.14 15.44 -15.01
C ALA A 32 -8.07 14.01 -14.44
N THR A 33 -8.80 13.76 -13.35
CA THR A 33 -8.89 12.42 -12.74
C THR A 33 -9.59 11.43 -13.68
N GLY A 34 -10.71 11.83 -14.30
CA GLY A 34 -11.42 11.01 -15.28
C GLY A 34 -10.56 10.61 -16.47
N PHE A 35 -9.84 11.58 -17.07
CA PHE A 35 -8.91 11.30 -18.16
C PHE A 35 -7.78 10.37 -17.73
N SER A 36 -7.23 10.55 -16.53
CA SER A 36 -6.15 9.71 -16.01
C SER A 36 -6.61 8.25 -15.82
N VAL A 37 -7.82 8.02 -15.33
CA VAL A 37 -8.38 6.67 -15.17
C VAL A 37 -8.57 5.99 -16.53
N VAL A 38 -9.08 6.70 -17.53
CA VAL A 38 -9.27 6.17 -18.88
C VAL A 38 -7.93 5.85 -19.54
N ALA A 39 -6.93 6.73 -19.39
CA ALA A 39 -5.58 6.52 -19.90
C ALA A 39 -4.93 5.27 -19.29
N LEU A 40 -5.01 5.10 -17.97
CA LEU A 40 -4.48 3.93 -17.27
C LEU A 40 -5.21 2.64 -17.68
N TRP A 41 -6.52 2.69 -17.89
CA TRP A 41 -7.28 1.54 -18.37
C TRP A 41 -6.85 1.12 -19.79
N ALA A 42 -6.70 2.10 -20.69
CA ALA A 42 -6.27 1.87 -22.06
C ALA A 42 -4.84 1.33 -22.13
N ASP A 43 -3.91 1.94 -21.39
CA ASP A 43 -2.52 1.51 -21.25
C ASP A 43 -2.42 0.04 -20.79
N ARG A 44 -3.14 -0.31 -19.72
CA ARG A 44 -3.19 -1.68 -19.19
C ARG A 44 -3.75 -2.70 -20.18
N LYS A 45 -4.62 -2.29 -21.11
CA LYS A 45 -5.25 -3.18 -22.10
C LYS A 45 -4.46 -3.32 -23.40
N LEU A 46 -3.78 -2.24 -23.82
CA LEU A 46 -3.16 -2.14 -25.13
C LEU A 46 -1.65 -2.40 -25.11
N LEU A 47 -0.96 -1.97 -24.05
CA LEU A 47 0.51 -1.97 -23.99
C LEU A 47 1.07 -3.06 -23.07
N HIS A 48 0.25 -3.56 -22.14
CA HIS A 48 0.70 -4.52 -21.14
C HIS A 48 -0.10 -5.83 -21.18
N GLY A 49 0.62 -6.94 -21.30
CA GLY A 49 0.05 -8.28 -21.11
C GLY A 49 -0.30 -8.50 -19.64
N THR A 50 -1.42 -9.17 -19.39
CA THR A 50 -1.76 -9.61 -18.03
C THR A 50 -0.80 -10.74 -17.62
N PRO A 51 -0.13 -10.69 -16.45
CA PRO A 51 0.75 -11.77 -16.02
C PRO A 51 -0.04 -13.07 -15.81
N ALA A 52 0.58 -14.22 -16.05
CA ALA A 52 -0.03 -15.52 -15.81
C ALA A 52 -0.47 -15.71 -14.34
N SER A 53 0.19 -15.04 -13.39
CA SER A 53 -0.19 -15.09 -11.97
C SER A 53 -1.55 -14.44 -11.65
N PHE A 54 -2.11 -13.67 -12.59
CA PHE A 54 -3.47 -13.15 -12.47
C PHE A 54 -4.52 -14.08 -13.06
N SER A 55 -4.15 -15.25 -13.60
CA SER A 55 -5.12 -16.19 -14.13
C SER A 55 -5.99 -16.78 -13.00
N PRO A 56 -7.27 -17.13 -13.28
CA PRO A 56 -8.14 -17.74 -12.29
C PRO A 56 -7.58 -19.04 -11.74
N GLU A 57 -6.95 -19.87 -12.58
CA GLU A 57 -6.34 -21.12 -12.12
C GLU A 57 -5.16 -20.88 -11.15
N PHE A 58 -4.34 -19.85 -11.40
CA PHE A 58 -3.24 -19.52 -10.50
C PHE A 58 -3.74 -18.99 -9.16
N GLN A 59 -4.76 -18.13 -9.18
CA GLN A 59 -5.37 -17.60 -7.96
C GLN A 59 -6.05 -18.72 -7.15
N ALA A 60 -6.77 -19.62 -7.81
CA ALA A 60 -7.39 -20.78 -7.17
C ALA A 60 -6.35 -21.73 -6.56
N ALA A 61 -5.23 -21.96 -7.25
CA ALA A 61 -4.12 -22.75 -6.72
C ALA A 61 -3.47 -22.08 -5.50
N ALA A 62 -3.24 -20.76 -5.54
CA ALA A 62 -2.69 -20.00 -4.42
C ALA A 62 -3.64 -20.00 -3.21
N GLU A 63 -4.95 -19.92 -3.43
CA GLU A 63 -5.96 -20.02 -2.37
C GLU A 63 -5.98 -21.41 -1.74
N ARG A 64 -5.85 -22.47 -2.54
CA ARG A 64 -5.78 -23.85 -2.07
C ARG A 64 -4.55 -24.14 -1.21
N ILE A 65 -3.38 -23.60 -1.56
CA ILE A 65 -2.15 -23.73 -0.77
C ILE A 65 -2.26 -22.92 0.53
N GLY A 66 -2.96 -21.78 0.47
CA GLY A 66 -3.27 -20.98 1.64
C GLY A 66 -2.03 -20.35 2.31
N PRO A 67 -2.05 -20.11 3.63
CA PRO A 67 -0.93 -19.53 4.38
C PRO A 67 0.37 -20.34 4.41
N VAL A 68 0.60 -21.34 3.58
CA VAL A 68 1.72 -22.25 3.79
C VAL A 68 2.86 -21.93 2.84
N ALA A 69 4.07 -21.85 3.38
CA ALA A 69 5.30 -21.84 2.59
C ALA A 69 5.87 -23.25 2.57
N GLU A 70 5.86 -23.87 1.39
CA GLU A 70 6.62 -25.08 1.13
C GLU A 70 8.12 -24.75 1.06
N ARG A 71 8.95 -25.64 1.60
CA ARG A 71 10.41 -25.46 1.68
C ARG A 71 11.08 -26.71 1.09
N THR A 72 12.09 -26.50 0.25
CA THR A 72 12.76 -27.59 -0.48
C THR A 72 13.49 -28.58 0.43
N SER A 73 13.98 -28.14 1.59
CA SER A 73 14.82 -28.95 2.48
C SER A 73 14.39 -28.86 3.95
N ALA A 74 13.13 -28.52 4.19
CA ALA A 74 12.57 -28.39 5.53
C ALA A 74 11.05 -28.60 5.51
N PRO A 75 10.42 -28.92 6.65
CA PRO A 75 8.97 -29.04 6.71
C PRO A 75 8.28 -27.71 6.36
N PRO A 76 7.04 -27.79 5.84
CA PRO A 76 6.24 -26.61 5.52
C PRO A 76 5.97 -25.78 6.77
N VAL A 77 5.91 -24.46 6.60
CA VAL A 77 5.68 -23.52 7.70
C VAL A 77 4.57 -22.54 7.35
N PHE A 78 3.91 -21.99 8.37
CA PHE A 78 2.95 -20.93 8.14
C PHE A 78 3.62 -19.60 7.79
N LEU A 79 3.09 -18.95 6.76
CA LEU A 79 3.35 -17.58 6.35
C LEU A 79 2.60 -16.62 7.28
N ASN A 80 3.32 -15.63 7.80
CA ASN A 80 2.79 -14.57 8.66
C ASN A 80 1.97 -15.08 9.86
N PRO A 81 2.54 -15.96 10.71
CA PRO A 81 1.82 -16.61 11.79
C PRO A 81 1.22 -15.61 12.80
N ILE A 82 1.92 -14.50 13.08
CA ILE A 82 1.44 -13.45 14.01
C ILE A 82 0.18 -12.78 13.49
N ARG A 83 0.17 -12.34 12.22
CA ARG A 83 -1.00 -11.67 11.63
C ARG A 83 -2.19 -12.61 11.50
N ARG A 84 -1.93 -13.90 11.30
CA ARG A 84 -2.95 -14.94 11.18
C ARG A 84 -3.33 -15.57 12.52
N ARG A 85 -2.81 -15.05 13.64
CA ARG A 85 -3.09 -15.50 15.02
C ARG A 85 -2.89 -17.00 15.20
N ILE A 86 -1.90 -17.56 14.51
CA ILE A 86 -1.57 -18.98 14.63
C ILE A 86 -0.83 -19.18 15.96
N PRO A 87 -1.29 -20.12 16.81
CA PRO A 87 -0.63 -20.43 18.07
C PRO A 87 0.86 -20.76 17.88
N GLY A 88 1.72 -20.17 18.72
CA GLY A 88 3.18 -20.33 18.58
C GLY A 88 3.70 -21.76 18.85
N HIS A 89 2.87 -22.67 19.37
CA HIS A 89 3.22 -24.07 19.52
C HIS A 89 3.07 -24.86 18.20
N LEU A 90 2.32 -24.34 17.23
CA LEU A 90 2.19 -24.92 15.90
C LEU A 90 3.28 -24.33 14.99
N ARG A 91 4.20 -25.17 14.54
CA ARG A 91 5.33 -24.82 13.67
C ARG A 91 4.95 -24.91 12.20
N GLY A 92 4.05 -25.83 11.86
CA GLY A 92 3.59 -26.04 10.49
C GLY A 92 2.16 -26.54 10.40
N PRO A 93 1.63 -26.66 9.17
CA PRO A 93 0.30 -27.21 8.94
C PRO A 93 0.13 -28.65 9.42
N ASP A 94 1.22 -29.43 9.45
CA ASP A 94 1.20 -30.82 9.92
C ASP A 94 0.86 -30.91 11.42
N ASP A 95 1.30 -29.93 12.22
CA ASP A 95 1.01 -29.89 13.66
C ASP A 95 -0.47 -29.63 13.98
N VAL A 96 -1.26 -29.20 12.99
CA VAL A 96 -2.72 -28.99 13.16
C VAL A 96 -3.48 -30.31 13.07
N ALA A 97 -2.96 -31.31 12.36
CA ALA A 97 -3.62 -32.60 12.21
C ALA A 97 -3.54 -33.47 13.48
N ASP A 98 -2.58 -33.17 14.36
CA ASP A 98 -2.31 -33.91 15.61
C ASP A 98 -3.01 -33.29 16.85
N VAL A 99 -3.86 -32.27 16.68
CA VAL A 99 -4.65 -31.58 17.73
C VAL A 99 -6.13 -31.87 17.57
#